data_AF-A0AAU3I9M2-F1
#
_entry.id   AF-A0AAU3I9M2-F1
#
_cell.length_a   1.000
_cell.length_b   1.000
_cell.length_c   1.000
_cell.angle_alpha   90.00
_cell.angle_beta   90.00
_cell.angle_gamma   90.00
#
_symmetry.space_group_name_H-M   'P 1'
#
loop_
_entity.id
_entity.type
_entity.pdbx_description
1 polymer ?
#
loop_
_entity_poly.entity_id
_entity_poly.type
_entity_poly.pdbx_seq_one_letter_code
_entity_poly.pdbx_strand_id
1 'polypeptide(L)'
;MTTDWTAEARRIARGRRFDEFSSPPARQAASPLPLSEAEIREAEAELGIAFPDQYREYPLRQSAGGTVNRLCRSSAGWGRHGDSSTNYDLLTTDFPHPDSYRADEDELDAREPPAQDFPDRNAYQAAWEQWDAEYEVFQERKTSGAVFIQENGCGFSTLLVVTGPHRGSLWFDGRATCDLILPLTLEGRPVSFTDWLARRSTDLVCW
;
A
#
# COMPACT_ATOMS: atom_id res chain seq x y z
N MET A 1 25.22 -13.38 -10.73
CA MET A 1 25.43 -12.44 -9.62
C MET A 1 24.35 -12.74 -8.61
N THR A 2 24.70 -13.06 -7.37
CA THR A 2 23.71 -13.27 -6.29
C THR A 2 23.19 -11.90 -5.87
N THR A 3 21.88 -11.69 -5.90
CA THR A 3 21.26 -10.45 -5.41
C THR A 3 21.48 -10.33 -3.90
N ASP A 4 21.93 -9.17 -3.44
CA ASP A 4 21.93 -8.84 -2.01
C ASP A 4 20.52 -8.38 -1.64
N TRP A 5 19.70 -9.31 -1.18
CA TRP A 5 18.29 -9.05 -0.89
C TRP A 5 18.12 -8.11 0.30
N THR A 6 19.02 -8.17 1.28
CA THR A 6 19.00 -7.24 2.43
C THR A 6 19.21 -5.79 1.98
N ALA A 7 20.11 -5.55 1.03
CA ALA A 7 20.29 -4.21 0.47
C ALA A 7 19.06 -3.75 -0.33
N GLU A 8 18.42 -4.65 -1.08
CA GLU A 8 17.21 -4.36 -1.85
C GLU A 8 16.00 -4.08 -0.96
N ALA A 9 15.79 -4.88 0.10
CA ALA A 9 14.74 -4.68 1.08
C ALA A 9 14.86 -3.30 1.75
N ARG A 10 16.06 -2.93 2.19
CA ARG A 10 16.34 -1.59 2.72
C ARG A 10 16.08 -0.48 1.71
N ARG A 11 16.40 -0.71 0.43
CA ARG A 11 16.15 0.28 -0.64
C ARG A 11 14.66 0.50 -0.81
N ILE A 12 13.89 -0.58 -0.93
CA ILE A 12 12.44 -0.54 -1.11
C ILE A 12 11.73 0.05 0.12
N ALA A 13 12.13 -0.32 1.34
CA ALA A 13 11.51 0.17 2.57
C ALA A 13 11.56 1.70 2.73
N ARG A 14 12.59 2.37 2.20
CA ARG A 14 12.68 3.85 2.22
C ARG A 14 11.54 4.54 1.48
N GLY A 15 10.93 3.86 0.50
CA GLY A 15 9.80 4.40 -0.26
C GLY A 15 8.54 4.62 0.60
N ARG A 16 8.43 4.02 1.80
CA ARG A 16 7.26 4.16 2.68
C ARG A 16 7.13 5.51 3.41
N ARG A 17 8.18 6.34 3.42
CA ARG A 17 8.21 7.66 4.12
C ARG A 17 7.66 7.61 5.57
N PHE A 18 7.93 6.51 6.29
CA PHE A 18 7.32 6.13 7.58
C PHE A 18 7.35 7.25 8.64
N ASP A 19 8.51 7.91 8.81
CA ASP A 19 8.72 8.89 9.88
C ASP A 19 7.97 10.21 9.69
N GLU A 20 7.56 10.52 8.46
CA GLU A 20 7.11 11.87 8.08
C GLU A 20 5.60 12.05 8.17
N PHE A 21 4.84 10.95 8.15
CA PHE A 21 3.37 10.96 8.17
C PHE A 21 2.75 10.22 9.38
N SER A 22 3.59 9.64 10.25
CA SER A 22 3.18 8.93 11.48
C SER A 22 3.04 9.82 12.73
N SER A 23 3.52 11.08 12.69
CA SER A 23 3.50 11.96 13.86
C SER A 23 2.11 12.55 14.16
N PRO A 24 1.61 12.45 15.41
CA PRO A 24 0.38 13.14 15.79
C PRO A 24 0.62 14.66 15.85
N PRO A 25 -0.29 15.50 15.34
CA PRO A 25 -0.11 16.94 15.48
C PRO A 25 -0.22 17.36 16.94
N ALA A 26 0.55 18.40 17.30
CA ALA A 26 0.28 19.22 18.47
C ALA A 26 -1.21 19.65 18.48
N ARG A 27 -1.78 19.69 19.68
CA ARG A 27 -3.20 19.95 19.95
C ARG A 27 -3.76 21.11 19.10
N GLN A 28 -4.88 20.84 18.43
CA GLN A 28 -5.78 21.77 17.73
C GLN A 28 -5.21 22.46 16.48
N ALA A 29 -5.11 21.71 15.38
CA ALA A 29 -5.24 22.29 14.05
C ALA A 29 -6.74 22.35 13.69
N ALA A 30 -7.22 23.51 13.24
CA ALA A 30 -8.54 23.64 12.64
C ALA A 30 -8.74 22.56 11.55
N SER A 31 -9.96 22.07 11.36
CA SER A 31 -10.27 21.15 10.25
C SER A 31 -9.70 21.72 8.96
N PRO A 32 -8.78 21.02 8.27
CA PRO A 32 -8.11 21.62 7.12
C PRO A 32 -9.10 21.91 6.03
N LEU A 33 -8.84 22.97 5.29
CA LEU A 33 -9.66 23.30 4.13
C LEU A 33 -9.57 22.17 3.08
N PRO A 34 -10.62 21.98 2.26
CA PRO A 34 -10.53 21.15 1.07
C PRO A 34 -9.32 21.59 0.21
N LEU A 35 -8.69 20.62 -0.46
CA LEU A 35 -7.60 20.92 -1.37
C LEU A 35 -8.14 21.65 -2.61
N SER A 36 -7.30 22.49 -3.19
CA SER A 36 -7.52 23.10 -4.49
C SER A 36 -7.14 22.15 -5.62
N GLU A 37 -7.70 22.40 -6.79
CA GLU A 37 -7.34 21.70 -8.04
C GLU A 37 -5.84 21.81 -8.37
N ALA A 38 -5.21 22.94 -8.00
CA ALA A 38 -3.77 23.16 -8.21
C ALA A 38 -2.92 22.27 -7.29
N GLU A 39 -3.31 22.15 -6.01
CA GLU A 39 -2.64 21.27 -5.05
C GLU A 39 -2.74 19.80 -5.45
N ILE A 40 -3.89 19.37 -5.97
CA ILE A 40 -4.03 17.99 -6.46
C ILE A 40 -3.12 17.73 -7.67
N ARG A 41 -3.05 18.67 -8.62
CA ARG A 41 -2.14 18.55 -9.77
C ARG A 41 -0.68 18.52 -9.35
N GLU A 42 -0.32 19.32 -8.34
CA GLU A 42 1.03 19.29 -7.78
C GLU A 42 1.34 17.93 -7.15
N ALA A 43 0.41 17.36 -6.38
CA ALA A 43 0.56 16.04 -5.79
C ALA A 43 0.72 14.95 -6.86
N GLU A 44 -0.13 14.96 -7.88
CA GLU A 44 -0.04 14.04 -9.03
C GLU A 44 1.30 14.14 -9.75
N ALA A 45 1.77 15.37 -10.00
CA ALA A 45 3.06 15.61 -10.66
C ALA A 45 4.24 15.12 -9.81
N GLU A 46 4.23 15.36 -8.50
CA GLU A 46 5.30 14.91 -7.60
C GLU A 46 5.31 13.38 -7.45
N LEU A 47 4.12 12.76 -7.35
CA LEU A 47 3.97 11.32 -7.18
C LEU A 47 4.09 10.53 -8.49
N GLY A 48 4.12 11.23 -9.64
CA GLY A 48 4.20 10.60 -10.96
C GLY A 48 2.96 9.82 -11.38
N ILE A 49 1.81 10.08 -10.76
CA ILE A 49 0.53 9.39 -11.01
C ILE A 49 -0.57 10.38 -11.31
N ALA A 50 -1.65 9.91 -11.94
CA ALA A 50 -2.91 10.63 -11.96
C ALA A 50 -3.88 9.92 -11.00
N PHE A 51 -4.54 10.64 -10.12
CA PHE A 51 -5.56 10.04 -9.26
C PHE A 51 -6.84 9.71 -10.04
N PRO A 52 -7.54 8.61 -9.69
CA PRO A 52 -8.85 8.30 -10.27
C PRO A 52 -9.85 9.45 -10.06
N ASP A 53 -10.69 9.75 -11.05
CA ASP A 53 -11.58 10.92 -11.05
C ASP A 53 -12.48 10.98 -9.80
N GLN A 54 -13.06 9.85 -9.40
CA GLN A 54 -13.91 9.77 -8.21
C GLN A 54 -13.13 10.07 -6.92
N TYR A 55 -11.87 9.66 -6.84
CA TYR A 55 -11.02 10.04 -5.72
C TYR A 55 -10.69 11.53 -5.77
N ARG A 56 -10.41 12.10 -6.95
CA ARG A 56 -10.08 13.52 -7.14
C ARG A 56 -11.17 14.45 -6.61
N GLU A 57 -12.44 14.09 -6.79
CA GLU A 57 -13.57 14.89 -6.30
C GLU A 57 -13.66 14.97 -4.78
N TYR A 58 -13.16 13.96 -4.07
CA TYR A 58 -13.26 13.86 -2.61
C TYR A 58 -12.48 14.94 -1.86
N PRO A 59 -11.15 15.10 -2.04
CA PRO A 59 -10.39 16.13 -1.34
C PRO A 59 -10.76 17.56 -1.78
N LEU A 60 -11.37 17.74 -2.96
CA LEU A 60 -11.90 19.04 -3.41
C LEU A 60 -13.16 19.48 -2.64
N ARG A 61 -13.99 18.53 -2.20
CA ARG A 61 -15.30 18.83 -1.58
C ARG A 61 -15.30 18.67 -0.07
N GLN A 62 -14.45 17.80 0.47
CA GLN A 62 -14.40 17.49 1.89
C GLN A 62 -13.05 17.91 2.47
N SER A 63 -13.11 18.65 3.59
CA SER A 63 -12.01 18.66 4.55
C SER A 63 -11.71 17.20 4.88
N ALA A 64 -10.49 16.74 4.63
CA ALA A 64 -10.13 15.33 4.68
C ALA A 64 -10.10 14.76 6.12
N GLY A 65 -11.22 14.79 6.83
CA GLY A 65 -11.44 14.30 8.20
C GLY A 65 -12.40 13.12 8.27
N GLY A 66 -12.56 12.37 7.17
CA GLY A 66 -13.35 11.14 7.12
C GLY A 66 -12.51 9.88 7.41
N THR A 67 -13.04 8.71 7.05
CA THR A 67 -12.34 7.41 7.16
C THR A 67 -11.14 7.28 6.22
N VAL A 68 -11.01 8.20 5.26
CA VAL A 68 -9.95 8.20 4.25
C VAL A 68 -8.71 8.94 4.75
N ASN A 69 -7.54 8.29 4.67
CA ASN A 69 -6.24 8.87 4.91
C ASN A 69 -6.04 10.12 4.05
N ARG A 70 -5.92 11.26 4.74
CA ARG A 70 -5.87 12.59 4.14
C ARG A 70 -4.63 12.76 3.27
N LEU A 71 -4.82 13.17 2.01
CA LEU A 71 -3.72 13.68 1.19
C LEU A 71 -3.26 15.04 1.74
N CYS A 72 -1.97 15.19 2.02
CA CYS A 72 -1.38 16.40 2.55
C CYS A 72 0.08 16.55 2.12
N ARG A 73 0.58 17.79 2.17
CA ARG A 73 2.00 18.09 1.97
C ARG A 73 2.70 18.22 3.31
N SER A 74 3.83 17.54 3.47
CA SER A 74 4.74 17.67 4.60
C SER A 74 6.11 18.19 4.14
N SER A 75 7.11 18.22 5.04
CA SER A 75 8.51 18.49 4.66
C SER A 75 9.09 17.46 3.69
N ALA A 76 8.46 16.28 3.61
CA ALA A 76 8.81 15.18 2.71
C ALA A 76 8.30 15.33 1.29
N GLY A 77 7.41 16.30 1.05
CA GLY A 77 6.56 16.35 -0.12
C GLY A 77 5.14 15.84 0.14
N TRP A 78 4.47 15.40 -0.93
CA TRP A 78 3.09 14.92 -0.90
C TRP A 78 3.00 13.49 -0.38
N GLY A 79 2.02 13.25 0.49
CA GLY A 79 1.74 11.93 1.03
C GLY A 79 0.40 11.90 1.75
N ARG A 80 0.16 10.81 2.47
CA ARG A 80 -1.09 10.58 3.20
C ARG A 80 -0.85 10.62 4.70
N HIS A 81 -1.57 11.48 5.40
CA HIS A 81 -1.53 11.54 6.85
C HIS A 81 -2.09 10.25 7.47
N GLY A 82 -1.35 9.66 8.41
CA GLY A 82 -1.72 8.41 9.08
C GLY A 82 -1.48 7.16 8.25
N ASP A 83 -0.89 7.31 7.06
CA ASP A 83 -0.45 6.20 6.22
C ASP A 83 1.07 6.05 6.32
N SER A 84 1.49 4.88 6.77
CA SER A 84 2.89 4.48 6.86
C SER A 84 3.22 3.27 5.98
N SER A 85 2.25 2.82 5.17
CA SER A 85 2.31 1.58 4.40
C SER A 85 2.47 1.81 2.90
N THR A 86 1.97 2.93 2.36
CA THR A 86 2.16 3.24 0.92
C THR A 86 3.63 3.41 0.59
N ASN A 87 4.11 2.62 -0.36
CA ASN A 87 5.42 2.79 -0.96
C ASN A 87 5.35 3.76 -2.16
N TYR A 88 5.79 5.00 -1.95
CA TYR A 88 5.70 6.05 -2.96
C TYR A 88 6.60 5.79 -4.18
N ASP A 89 7.70 5.04 -4.02
CA ASP A 89 8.63 4.70 -5.10
C ASP A 89 8.03 3.65 -6.06
N LEU A 90 7.00 2.93 -5.65
CA LEU A 90 6.33 1.89 -6.43
C LEU A 90 5.02 2.36 -7.08
N LEU A 91 4.62 3.63 -6.90
CA LEU A 91 3.33 4.12 -7.39
C LEU A 91 3.22 4.17 -8.92
N THR A 92 4.33 4.29 -9.63
CA THR A 92 4.37 4.30 -11.10
C THR A 92 4.48 2.89 -11.70
N THR A 93 4.61 1.87 -10.86
CA THR A 93 4.58 0.46 -11.28
C THR A 93 3.13 -0.02 -11.25
N ASP A 94 2.74 -0.83 -12.24
CA ASP A 94 1.38 -1.36 -12.31
C ASP A 94 1.03 -2.21 -11.09
N PHE A 95 -0.20 -2.06 -10.60
CA PHE A 95 -0.73 -2.93 -9.56
C PHE A 95 -0.90 -4.36 -10.09
N PRO A 96 -0.21 -5.36 -9.50
CA PRO A 96 -0.26 -6.73 -9.96
C PRO A 96 -1.57 -7.40 -9.52
N HIS A 97 -2.17 -8.18 -10.41
CA HIS A 97 -3.31 -9.02 -10.03
C HIS A 97 -2.82 -10.18 -9.14
N PRO A 98 -3.54 -10.60 -8.08
CA PRO A 98 -3.09 -11.67 -7.20
C PRO A 98 -2.65 -12.95 -7.91
N ASP A 99 -3.42 -13.39 -8.90
CA ASP A 99 -3.09 -14.59 -9.69
C ASP A 99 -1.75 -14.49 -10.44
N SER A 100 -1.22 -13.28 -10.70
CA SER A 100 0.02 -13.13 -11.46
C SER A 100 1.28 -13.48 -10.67
N TYR A 101 1.23 -13.43 -9.34
CA TYR A 101 2.40 -13.67 -8.49
C TYR A 101 2.29 -14.94 -7.64
N ARG A 102 1.19 -15.71 -7.74
CA ARG A 102 0.98 -16.92 -6.92
C ARG A 102 2.08 -17.97 -7.12
N ALA A 103 2.48 -18.22 -8.36
CA ALA A 103 3.53 -19.20 -8.64
C ALA A 103 4.90 -18.76 -8.10
N ASP A 104 5.22 -17.47 -8.20
CA ASP A 104 6.45 -16.89 -7.68
C ASP A 104 6.48 -16.94 -6.13
N GLU A 105 5.32 -16.73 -5.50
CA GLU A 105 5.13 -16.90 -4.05
C GLU A 105 5.35 -18.35 -3.63
N ASP A 106 4.69 -19.31 -4.28
CA ASP A 106 4.85 -20.75 -4.00
C ASP A 106 6.32 -21.18 -4.16
N GLU A 107 7.04 -20.65 -5.17
CA GLU A 107 8.46 -20.91 -5.35
C GLU A 107 9.31 -20.30 -4.24
N LEU A 108 8.99 -19.08 -3.81
CA LEU A 108 9.72 -18.41 -2.73
C LEU A 108 9.50 -19.13 -1.39
N ASP A 109 8.27 -19.52 -1.07
CA ASP A 109 7.93 -20.32 0.10
C ASP A 109 8.69 -21.65 0.11
N ALA A 110 8.74 -22.35 -1.03
CA ALA A 110 9.48 -23.61 -1.16
C ALA A 110 11.00 -23.46 -0.98
N ARG A 111 11.53 -22.24 -1.11
CA ARG A 111 12.96 -21.90 -0.88
C ARG A 111 13.25 -21.47 0.55
N GLU A 112 12.27 -21.46 1.46
CA GLU A 112 12.53 -21.15 2.87
C GLU A 112 13.64 -22.08 3.40
N PRO A 113 14.76 -21.53 3.92
CA PRO A 113 15.88 -22.34 4.39
C PRO A 113 15.44 -23.21 5.57
N PRO A 114 15.57 -24.55 5.51
CA PRO A 114 15.26 -25.38 6.67
C PRO A 114 16.48 -25.43 7.61
N ALA A 115 16.25 -25.26 8.91
CA ALA A 115 17.35 -25.18 9.90
C ALA A 115 18.29 -26.40 9.92
N GLN A 116 17.79 -27.57 9.53
CA GLN A 116 18.54 -28.83 9.50
C GLN A 116 19.61 -28.91 8.38
N ASP A 117 19.52 -28.06 7.36
CA ASP A 117 20.44 -28.07 6.21
C ASP A 117 21.74 -27.29 6.49
N PHE A 118 21.85 -26.67 7.67
CA PHE A 118 22.96 -25.80 8.03
C PHE A 118 23.83 -26.39 9.14
N PRO A 119 25.17 -26.22 9.05
CA PRO A 119 26.11 -26.79 10.01
C PRO A 119 26.03 -26.12 11.39
N ASP A 120 25.57 -24.87 11.45
CA ASP A 120 25.40 -24.11 12.67
C ASP A 120 24.32 -23.03 12.54
N ARG A 121 23.95 -22.45 13.69
CA ARG A 121 22.90 -21.44 13.79
C ARG A 121 23.24 -20.15 13.04
N ASN A 122 24.51 -19.75 12.95
CA ASN A 122 24.89 -18.51 12.28
C ASN A 122 24.75 -18.64 10.76
N ALA A 123 25.14 -19.80 10.21
CA ALA A 123 24.96 -20.12 8.79
C ALA A 123 23.47 -20.15 8.42
N TYR A 124 22.64 -20.79 9.26
CA TYR A 124 21.18 -20.77 9.10
C TYR A 124 20.62 -19.35 9.14
N GLN A 125 20.98 -18.57 10.16
CA GLN A 125 20.50 -17.21 10.34
C GLN A 125 20.82 -16.33 9.12
N ALA A 126 22.04 -16.41 8.59
CA ALA A 126 22.43 -15.65 7.41
C ALA A 126 21.64 -16.04 6.14
N ALA A 127 21.34 -17.33 5.96
CA ALA A 127 20.51 -17.79 4.84
C ALA A 127 19.05 -17.37 5.00
N TRP A 128 18.51 -17.50 6.21
CA TRP A 128 17.15 -17.08 6.55
C TRP A 128 16.98 -15.58 6.34
N GLU A 129 17.94 -14.75 6.78
CA GLU A 129 17.91 -13.28 6.58
C GLU A 129 17.91 -12.86 5.11
N GLN A 130 18.59 -13.62 4.23
CA GLN A 130 18.54 -13.35 2.79
C GLN A 130 17.20 -13.72 2.18
N TRP A 131 16.63 -14.86 2.58
CA TRP A 131 15.31 -15.29 2.14
C TRP A 131 14.20 -14.36 2.64
N ASP A 132 14.24 -13.98 3.91
CA ASP A 132 13.30 -13.06 4.55
C ASP A 132 13.35 -11.68 3.88
N ALA A 133 14.55 -11.17 3.57
CA ALA A 133 14.69 -9.92 2.82
C ALA A 133 14.15 -10.01 1.37
N GLU A 134 14.30 -11.16 0.70
CA GLU A 134 13.66 -11.40 -0.61
C GLU A 134 12.13 -11.39 -0.47
N TYR A 135 11.62 -12.03 0.57
CA TYR A 135 10.21 -12.10 0.91
C TYR A 135 9.62 -10.71 1.20
N GLU A 136 10.31 -9.87 1.98
CA GLU A 136 9.90 -8.48 2.24
C GLU A 136 9.77 -7.67 0.94
N VAL A 137 10.75 -7.80 0.04
CA VAL A 137 10.74 -7.15 -1.28
C VAL A 137 9.55 -7.63 -2.12
N PHE A 138 9.30 -8.94 -2.10
CA PHE A 138 8.19 -9.55 -2.81
C PHE A 138 6.84 -9.05 -2.27
N GLN A 139 6.65 -9.07 -0.96
CA GLN A 139 5.42 -8.58 -0.31
C GLN A 139 5.18 -7.10 -0.59
N GLU A 140 6.22 -6.27 -0.63
CA GLU A 140 6.03 -4.85 -0.98
C GLU A 140 5.46 -4.68 -2.39
N ARG A 141 6.00 -5.44 -3.34
CA ARG A 141 5.64 -5.34 -4.75
C ARG A 141 4.19 -5.71 -5.02
N LYS A 142 3.56 -6.55 -4.19
CA LYS A 142 2.13 -6.88 -4.28
C LYS A 142 1.20 -5.67 -4.19
N THR A 143 1.68 -4.56 -3.61
CA THR A 143 0.91 -3.31 -3.48
C THR A 143 1.43 -2.17 -4.36
N SER A 144 2.29 -2.47 -5.34
CA SER A 144 2.74 -1.50 -6.35
C SER A 144 1.55 -0.81 -7.01
N GLY A 145 1.68 0.46 -7.39
CA GLY A 145 0.60 1.16 -8.08
C GLY A 145 -0.68 1.37 -7.27
N ALA A 146 -0.65 1.16 -5.95
CA ALA A 146 -1.78 1.40 -5.05
C ALA A 146 -1.38 2.27 -3.86
N VAL A 147 -2.37 2.96 -3.29
CA VAL A 147 -2.22 3.78 -2.08
C VAL A 147 -3.14 3.25 -0.98
N PHE A 148 -2.65 3.23 0.26
CA PHE A 148 -3.40 2.86 1.44
C PHE A 148 -4.32 4.02 1.86
N ILE A 149 -5.61 3.88 1.56
CA ILE A 149 -6.58 4.94 1.79
C ILE A 149 -7.30 4.84 3.12
N GLN A 150 -7.28 3.69 3.80
CA GLN A 150 -7.90 3.52 5.11
C GLN A 150 -7.28 2.32 5.83
N GLU A 151 -6.92 2.49 7.10
CA GLU A 151 -6.61 1.39 8.03
C GLU A 151 -7.93 0.90 8.66
N ASN A 152 -8.12 -0.42 8.73
CA ASN A 152 -9.37 -1.07 9.15
C ASN A 152 -9.28 -1.78 10.52
N GLY A 153 -8.19 -1.59 11.26
CA GLY A 153 -7.79 -2.35 12.44
C GLY A 153 -7.03 -3.65 12.08
N CYS A 154 -6.30 -4.19 13.05
CA CYS A 154 -5.67 -5.51 12.97
C CYS A 154 -4.70 -5.71 11.80
N GLY A 155 -4.12 -4.62 11.27
CA GLY A 155 -3.23 -4.67 10.11
C GLY A 155 -3.95 -4.78 8.77
N PHE A 156 -5.29 -4.74 8.76
CA PHE A 156 -6.08 -4.68 7.55
C PHE A 156 -6.13 -3.27 7.00
N SER A 157 -6.12 -3.15 5.68
CA SER A 157 -6.23 -1.85 5.03
C SER A 157 -7.05 -1.91 3.75
N THR A 158 -7.49 -0.74 3.31
CA THR A 158 -8.13 -0.56 2.01
C THR A 158 -7.17 0.15 1.08
N LEU A 159 -6.96 -0.45 -0.09
CA LEU A 159 -6.11 0.05 -1.15
C LEU A 159 -6.97 0.72 -2.23
N LEU A 160 -6.52 1.85 -2.75
CA LEU A 160 -6.98 2.43 -4.01
C LEU A 160 -5.90 2.24 -5.06
N VAL A 161 -6.23 1.56 -6.15
CA VAL A 161 -5.30 1.39 -7.27
C VAL A 161 -5.24 2.68 -8.09
N VAL A 162 -4.03 3.20 -8.29
CA VAL A 162 -3.76 4.46 -9.01
C VAL A 162 -3.04 4.25 -10.33
N THR A 163 -2.39 3.09 -10.53
CA THR A 163 -1.59 2.76 -11.72
C THR A 163 -1.87 1.33 -12.20
N GLY A 164 -1.86 1.14 -13.52
CA GLY A 164 -2.08 -0.16 -14.16
C GLY A 164 -3.53 -0.49 -14.52
N PRO A 165 -3.80 -1.74 -14.96
CA PRO A 165 -5.10 -2.16 -15.51
C PRO A 165 -6.28 -2.05 -14.54
N HIS A 166 -6.00 -2.10 -13.23
CA HIS A 166 -7.00 -2.05 -12.17
C HIS A 166 -7.24 -0.63 -11.63
N ARG A 167 -6.67 0.41 -12.26
CA ARG A 167 -6.77 1.80 -11.80
C ARG A 167 -8.22 2.24 -11.52
N GLY A 168 -8.43 2.83 -10.35
CA GLY A 168 -9.73 3.29 -9.85
C GLY A 168 -10.52 2.24 -9.08
N SER A 169 -10.09 0.98 -9.07
CA SER A 169 -10.68 -0.06 -8.23
C SER A 169 -10.15 -0.02 -6.79
N LEU A 170 -10.94 -0.58 -5.88
CA LEU A 170 -10.62 -0.70 -4.46
C LEU A 170 -10.38 -2.16 -4.08
N TRP A 171 -9.41 -2.38 -3.20
CA TRP A 171 -9.02 -3.71 -2.75
C TRP A 171 -8.86 -3.72 -1.24
N PHE A 172 -9.12 -4.88 -0.64
CA PHE A 172 -8.87 -5.16 0.76
C PHE A 172 -7.51 -5.85 0.88
N ASP A 173 -6.61 -5.23 1.63
CA ASP A 173 -5.35 -5.86 2.03
C ASP A 173 -5.62 -6.71 3.27
N GLY A 174 -5.78 -8.02 3.04
CA GLY A 174 -6.04 -9.05 4.05
C GLY A 174 -4.79 -9.78 4.51
N ARG A 175 -3.60 -9.37 4.05
CA ARG A 175 -2.36 -10.12 4.21
C ARG A 175 -1.99 -10.41 5.66
N ALA A 176 -2.37 -9.53 6.59
CA ALA A 176 -2.16 -9.74 8.02
C ALA A 176 -2.78 -11.04 8.59
N THR A 177 -3.74 -11.67 7.90
CA THR A 177 -4.37 -12.92 8.39
C THR A 177 -4.52 -14.03 7.36
N CYS A 178 -4.69 -13.70 6.08
CA CYS A 178 -4.92 -14.70 5.04
C CYS A 178 -3.92 -14.64 3.89
N ASP A 179 -2.92 -13.75 3.95
CA ASP A 179 -1.94 -13.53 2.89
C ASP A 179 -2.54 -13.12 1.52
N LEU A 180 -3.82 -12.71 1.49
CA LEU A 180 -4.53 -12.31 0.28
C LEU A 180 -4.77 -10.81 0.18
N ILE A 181 -4.77 -10.33 -1.06
CA ILE A 181 -5.30 -9.02 -1.44
C ILE A 181 -6.54 -9.28 -2.29
N LEU A 182 -7.70 -8.80 -1.86
CA LEU A 182 -9.00 -9.17 -2.41
C LEU A 182 -9.68 -7.96 -3.05
N PRO A 183 -10.28 -8.09 -4.25
CA PRO A 183 -11.01 -6.98 -4.85
C PRO A 183 -12.27 -6.70 -4.04
N LEU A 184 -12.56 -5.43 -3.77
CA LEU A 184 -13.84 -5.05 -3.18
C LEU A 184 -14.91 -5.02 -4.26
N THR A 185 -16.00 -5.75 -4.05
CA THR A 185 -17.09 -5.84 -5.00
C THR A 185 -18.44 -5.55 -4.37
N LEU A 186 -19.35 -5.02 -5.18
CA LEU A 186 -20.76 -4.83 -4.84
C LEU A 186 -21.58 -5.51 -5.94
N GLU A 187 -22.37 -6.51 -5.56
CA GLU A 187 -23.20 -7.30 -6.49
C GLU A 187 -22.37 -7.91 -7.65
N GLY A 188 -21.16 -8.39 -7.34
CA GLY A 188 -20.26 -9.03 -8.30
C GLY A 188 -19.54 -8.07 -9.25
N ARG A 189 -19.61 -6.76 -9.01
CA ARG A 189 -18.89 -5.73 -9.79
C ARG A 189 -17.88 -4.99 -8.91
N PRO A 190 -16.73 -4.53 -9.45
CA PRO A 190 -15.81 -3.69 -8.70
C PRO A 190 -16.52 -2.50 -8.07
N VAL A 191 -16.30 -2.26 -6.78
CA VAL A 191 -16.92 -1.13 -6.08
C VAL A 191 -16.26 0.18 -6.52
N SER A 192 -17.07 1.21 -6.71
CA SER A 192 -16.58 2.56 -6.98
C SER A 192 -16.12 3.24 -5.70
N PHE A 193 -15.24 4.25 -5.79
CA PHE A 193 -14.77 4.98 -4.62
C PHE A 193 -15.92 5.64 -3.86
N THR A 194 -16.88 6.22 -4.60
CA THR A 194 -18.06 6.86 -4.00
C THR A 194 -18.99 5.86 -3.33
N ASP A 195 -19.20 4.68 -3.91
CA ASP A 195 -20.04 3.63 -3.29
C ASP A 195 -19.42 3.06 -2.03
N TRP A 196 -18.09 2.95 -2.02
CA TRP A 196 -17.31 2.48 -0.88
C TRP A 196 -17.36 3.46 0.31
N LEU A 197 -17.32 4.78 0.07
CA LEU A 197 -17.38 5.79 1.15
C LEU A 197 -18.60 5.65 2.09
N ALA A 198 -19.69 5.07 1.60
CA ALA A 198 -20.91 4.86 2.37
C ALA A 198 -20.95 3.52 3.13
N ARG A 199 -19.89 2.72 3.08
CA ARG A 199 -19.85 1.31 3.52
C ARG A 199 -18.55 0.98 4.25
N ARG A 200 -18.50 -0.17 4.92
CA ARG A 200 -17.24 -0.72 5.45
C ARG A 200 -16.62 -1.66 4.41
N SER A 201 -15.29 -1.66 4.31
CA SER A 201 -14.56 -2.53 3.39
C SER A 201 -14.85 -4.02 3.64
N THR A 202 -14.98 -4.42 4.90
CA THR A 202 -15.29 -5.82 5.28
C THR A 202 -16.62 -6.32 4.74
N ASP A 203 -17.59 -5.44 4.49
CA ASP A 203 -18.92 -5.80 3.98
C ASP A 203 -18.91 -6.01 2.46
N LEU A 204 -17.79 -5.67 1.80
CA LEU A 204 -17.60 -5.67 0.34
C LEU A 204 -16.59 -6.73 -0.12
N VAL A 205 -16.00 -7.47 0.82
CA VAL A 205 -15.13 -8.61 0.52
C VAL A 205 -16.02 -9.82 0.25
N CYS A 206 -15.84 -10.45 -0.90
CA CYS A 206 -16.36 -11.79 -1.14
C CYS A 206 -15.31 -12.80 -0.67
N TRP A 207 -15.59 -13.48 0.43
CA TRP A 207 -14.82 -14.62 0.93
C TRP A 207 -15.03 -15.87 0.10
#